data_AF-A0A1E4TTC3-F1
#
_entry.id   AF-A0A1E4TTC3-F1
#
_cell.length_a   1.000
_cell.length_b   1.000
_cell.length_c   1.000
_cell.angle_alpha   90.00
_cell.angle_beta   90.00
_cell.angle_gamma   90.00
#
_symmetry.space_group_name_H-M   'P 1'
#
loop_
_entity.id
_entity.type
_entity.pdbx_description
1 polymer ?
#
loop_
_entity_poly.entity_id
_entity_poly.type
_entity_poly.pdbx_seq_one_letter_code
_entity_poly.pdbx_strand_id
1 'polypeptide(L)'
;MILLPIGLVPVQVREVSSSIPLDIINKRLSLIDNSDLIKYVSNLSDYINLIFMYYKNSLGSIDKIKNDRTIFCLNQAPWKELANSKKKPLTSSTSWSLRQELVLSVISLSLTYNQLSSNLIYKIIKYGTNDNGLIKKSEETQLWNMSNNYLKNSLLHLKFLIDNDIIDENDQIMETSLRFLNFIDHLIESSLQLSMLIKLNHLELVKILEDNWNFNISSQTNFSILLKVSIYVYDQLTLLENFNINPEINQFLKIIKTYVKIYVCYYLSLENYQKDNLGLSIGLINYVNELLLKNKNNFFEVHEQDRNNKTSKLKASNFINKLKDSKKSNGGSSGSSIIKNENSTLLIKRIIQEKDQKINKDFNIYLSACCLMDLNNLIKLINVVNLKLLKENENINFDAISDKSQVMQFLTENLPSGRKVPLSIDQNWIPSCFKDNNDANEIGEISAEGYY
;
A
#
# COMPACT_ATOMS: atom_id res chain seq x y z
N MET A 1 1.99 -4.06 -1.65
CA MET A 1 2.27 -2.80 -0.92
C MET A 1 1.76 -2.84 0.50
N ILE A 2 0.47 -3.10 0.72
CA ILE A 2 -0.05 -3.51 2.03
C ILE A 2 0.35 -4.98 2.17
N LEU A 3 1.43 -5.25 2.91
CA LEU A 3 1.98 -6.59 3.07
C LEU A 3 1.63 -7.09 4.47
N LEU A 4 1.00 -8.26 4.55
CA LEU A 4 0.77 -8.89 5.84
C LEU A 4 2.12 -9.16 6.52
N PRO A 5 2.23 -8.94 7.84
CA PRO A 5 3.48 -9.12 8.58
C PRO A 5 3.96 -10.59 8.62
N ILE A 6 3.06 -11.53 8.32
CA ILE A 6 3.30 -12.98 8.32
C ILE A 6 2.86 -13.53 6.94
N GLY A 7 3.74 -14.28 6.29
CA GLY A 7 3.47 -14.93 5.00
C GLY A 7 2.99 -16.38 5.15
N LEU A 8 2.16 -16.84 4.19
CA LEU A 8 1.84 -18.25 4.03
C LEU A 8 3.02 -18.96 3.37
N VAL A 9 3.68 -19.85 4.11
CA VAL A 9 4.83 -20.61 3.62
C VAL A 9 4.56 -22.10 3.82
N PRO A 10 4.78 -22.95 2.80
CA PRO A 10 4.66 -24.38 2.95
C PRO A 10 5.67 -24.89 3.99
N VAL A 11 5.28 -25.94 4.71
CA VAL A 11 6.10 -26.65 5.70
C VAL A 11 6.50 -27.99 5.13
N GLN A 12 7.65 -28.50 5.58
CA GLN A 12 8.07 -29.86 5.28
C GLN A 12 7.09 -30.86 5.85
N VAL A 13 6.64 -31.78 5.00
CA VAL A 13 5.67 -32.82 5.35
C VAL A 13 6.40 -34.13 5.60
N ARG A 14 5.98 -34.87 6.63
CA ARG A 14 6.61 -36.15 7.02
C ARG A 14 5.84 -37.38 6.55
N GLU A 15 4.54 -37.26 6.29
CA GLU A 15 3.67 -38.35 5.85
C GLU A 15 2.81 -37.89 4.69
N VAL A 16 2.90 -38.57 3.55
CA VAL A 16 2.15 -38.26 2.33
C VAL A 16 1.23 -39.43 2.00
N SER A 17 -0.03 -39.15 1.62
CA SER A 17 -0.95 -40.20 1.18
C SER A 17 -0.47 -40.85 -0.14
N SER A 18 -0.70 -42.15 -0.28
CA SER A 18 -0.36 -42.91 -1.49
C SER A 18 -1.24 -42.58 -2.71
N SER A 19 -2.28 -41.76 -2.53
CA SER A 19 -3.28 -41.43 -3.57
C SER A 19 -2.89 -40.24 -4.45
N ILE A 20 -1.87 -39.46 -4.10
CA ILE A 20 -1.44 -38.31 -4.92
C ILE A 20 -0.31 -38.75 -5.87
N PRO A 21 -0.32 -38.32 -7.15
CA PRO A 21 0.80 -38.49 -8.06
C PRO A 21 2.13 -37.96 -7.50
N LEU A 22 3.20 -38.72 -7.75
CA LEU A 22 4.56 -38.40 -7.27
C LEU A 22 5.05 -37.03 -7.78
N ASP A 23 4.65 -36.63 -8.99
CA ASP A 23 5.05 -35.36 -9.59
C ASP A 23 4.54 -34.15 -8.80
N ILE A 24 3.31 -34.22 -8.27
CA ILE A 24 2.72 -33.17 -7.41
C ILE A 24 3.52 -33.09 -6.11
N ILE A 25 3.85 -34.23 -5.50
CA ILE A 25 4.61 -34.30 -4.26
C ILE A 25 6.01 -33.70 -4.46
N ASN A 26 6.70 -34.09 -5.53
CA ASN A 26 8.04 -33.60 -5.86
C ASN A 26 8.03 -32.10 -6.11
N LYS A 27 7.07 -31.58 -6.88
CA LYS A 27 6.96 -30.15 -7.14
C LYS A 27 6.65 -29.40 -5.85
N ARG A 28 5.81 -29.94 -4.96
CA ARG A 28 5.54 -29.35 -3.65
C ARG A 28 6.81 -29.22 -2.81
N LEU A 29 7.64 -30.26 -2.76
CA LEU A 29 8.91 -30.22 -2.01
C LEU A 29 9.85 -29.12 -2.51
N SER A 30 9.80 -28.80 -3.81
CA SER A 30 10.58 -27.68 -4.39
C SER A 30 10.12 -26.29 -3.91
N LEU A 31 8.93 -26.17 -3.30
CA LEU A 31 8.39 -24.92 -2.77
C LEU A 31 8.87 -24.60 -1.34
N ILE A 32 9.73 -25.43 -0.76
CA ILE A 32 10.24 -25.20 0.61
C ILE A 32 11.40 -24.18 0.59
N ASP A 33 12.20 -24.18 -0.49
CA ASP A 33 13.37 -23.30 -0.66
C ASP A 33 13.00 -22.02 -1.43
N ASN A 34 12.56 -20.99 -0.70
CA ASN A 34 11.95 -19.77 -1.28
C ASN A 34 12.85 -18.52 -1.18
N SER A 35 14.13 -18.65 -1.49
CA SER A 35 15.05 -17.49 -1.44
C SER A 35 14.81 -16.48 -2.56
N ASP A 36 14.35 -16.92 -3.73
CA ASP A 36 13.99 -16.07 -4.87
C ASP A 36 12.48 -16.09 -5.12
N LEU A 37 11.85 -14.93 -4.94
CA LEU A 37 10.41 -14.75 -5.09
C LEU A 37 9.93 -14.99 -6.53
N ILE A 38 10.73 -14.66 -7.55
CA ILE A 38 10.31 -14.83 -8.95
C ILE A 38 10.29 -16.32 -9.30
N LYS A 39 11.36 -17.03 -8.91
CA LYS A 39 11.43 -18.48 -9.04
C LYS A 39 10.31 -19.16 -8.24
N TYR A 40 10.00 -18.66 -7.04
CA TYR A 40 8.91 -19.17 -6.22
C TYR A 40 7.54 -19.00 -6.88
N VAL A 41 7.24 -17.83 -7.46
CA VAL A 41 6.02 -17.59 -8.23
C VAL A 41 5.89 -18.57 -9.39
N SER A 42 6.96 -18.76 -10.16
CA SER A 42 6.98 -19.71 -11.28
C SER A 42 6.69 -21.14 -10.80
N ASN A 43 7.39 -21.59 -9.75
CA ASN A 43 7.19 -22.92 -9.17
C ASN A 43 5.77 -23.10 -8.58
N LEU A 44 5.20 -22.07 -7.94
CA LEU A 44 3.84 -22.11 -7.44
C LEU A 44 2.82 -22.20 -8.57
N SER A 45 3.00 -21.42 -9.63
CA SER A 45 2.12 -21.46 -10.82
C SER A 45 2.11 -22.85 -11.46
N ASP A 46 3.30 -23.43 -11.67
CA ASP A 46 3.43 -24.80 -12.16
C ASP A 46 2.75 -25.81 -11.24
N TYR A 47 2.95 -25.68 -9.93
CA TYR A 47 2.34 -26.57 -8.94
C TYR A 47 0.81 -26.50 -8.95
N ILE A 48 0.26 -25.29 -9.00
CA ILE A 48 -1.19 -25.06 -9.13
C ILE A 48 -1.72 -25.69 -10.42
N ASN A 49 -1.01 -25.53 -11.54
CA ASN A 49 -1.39 -26.16 -12.81
C ASN A 49 -1.37 -27.70 -12.73
N LEU A 50 -0.38 -28.29 -12.05
CA LEU A 50 -0.33 -29.75 -11.84
C LEU A 50 -1.54 -30.25 -11.01
N ILE A 51 -1.93 -29.50 -9.98
CA ILE A 51 -3.13 -29.81 -9.19
C ILE A 51 -4.38 -29.75 -10.08
N PHE A 52 -4.54 -28.69 -10.89
CA PHE A 52 -5.67 -28.58 -11.82
C PHE A 52 -5.67 -29.67 -12.89
N MET A 53 -4.52 -30.05 -13.43
CA MET A 53 -4.40 -31.18 -14.36
C MET A 53 -4.86 -32.49 -13.73
N TYR A 54 -4.49 -32.73 -12.48
CA TYR A 54 -4.94 -33.92 -11.75
C TYR A 54 -6.46 -33.91 -11.53
N TYR A 55 -7.04 -32.76 -11.16
CA TYR A 55 -8.50 -32.61 -11.08
C TYR A 55 -9.19 -32.84 -12.43
N LYS A 56 -8.64 -32.28 -13.52
CA LYS A 56 -9.16 -32.50 -14.87
C LYS A 56 -9.17 -33.99 -15.22
N ASN A 57 -8.07 -34.70 -14.96
CA ASN A 57 -7.94 -36.12 -15.27
C ASN A 57 -8.83 -37.00 -14.38
N SER A 58 -9.03 -36.62 -13.12
CA SER A 58 -9.80 -37.42 -12.15
C SER A 58 -11.30 -37.17 -12.22
N LEU A 59 -11.71 -35.91 -12.44
CA LEU A 59 -13.12 -35.49 -12.35
C LEU A 59 -13.71 -35.07 -13.70
N GLY A 60 -12.89 -34.62 -14.66
CA GLY A 60 -13.30 -34.25 -16.02
C GLY A 60 -13.88 -32.85 -16.20
N SER A 61 -14.24 -32.12 -15.12
CA SER A 61 -14.76 -30.74 -15.17
C SER A 61 -14.37 -29.94 -13.92
N ILE A 62 -14.26 -28.62 -14.06
CA ILE A 62 -14.02 -27.65 -12.98
C ILE A 62 -15.17 -27.69 -11.95
N ASP A 63 -16.43 -27.82 -12.39
CA ASP A 63 -17.61 -27.80 -11.50
C ASP A 63 -17.59 -28.93 -10.45
N LYS A 64 -16.87 -30.01 -10.75
CA LYS A 64 -16.75 -31.15 -9.83
C LYS A 64 -15.70 -30.92 -8.74
N ILE A 65 -14.78 -29.97 -8.92
CA ILE A 65 -13.79 -29.59 -7.90
C ILE A 65 -14.51 -29.00 -6.68
N LYS A 66 -15.59 -28.24 -6.89
CA LYS A 66 -16.45 -27.66 -5.83
C LYS A 66 -16.93 -28.71 -4.82
N ASN A 67 -17.27 -29.90 -5.32
CA ASN A 67 -17.87 -30.96 -4.52
C ASN A 67 -16.84 -31.99 -4.02
N ASP A 68 -15.56 -31.84 -4.33
CA ASP A 68 -14.55 -32.80 -3.88
C ASP A 68 -14.16 -32.58 -2.42
N ARG A 69 -14.61 -33.53 -1.59
CA ARG A 69 -14.24 -33.69 -0.17
C ARG A 69 -13.46 -34.99 0.08
N THR A 70 -13.08 -35.70 -0.98
CA THR A 70 -12.66 -37.10 -0.91
C THR A 70 -11.18 -37.31 -1.21
N ILE A 71 -10.55 -36.39 -1.95
CA ILE A 71 -9.12 -36.45 -2.23
C ILE A 71 -8.34 -35.82 -1.09
N PHE A 72 -7.99 -36.65 -0.11
CA PHE A 72 -7.10 -36.28 0.98
C PHE A 72 -5.64 -36.41 0.55
N CYS A 73 -4.86 -35.38 0.83
CA CYS A 73 -3.45 -35.34 0.49
C CYS A 73 -2.58 -35.76 1.66
N LEU A 74 -2.87 -35.23 2.85
CA LEU A 74 -2.00 -35.34 4.02
C LEU A 74 -2.83 -35.49 5.30
N ASN A 75 -2.24 -36.13 6.30
CA ASN A 75 -2.87 -36.29 7.62
C ASN A 75 -2.81 -35.01 8.47
N GLN A 76 -2.07 -33.99 8.03
CA GLN A 76 -1.84 -32.72 8.71
C GLN A 76 -1.73 -31.58 7.72
N ALA A 77 -2.11 -30.37 8.14
CA ALA A 77 -1.99 -29.17 7.31
C ALA A 77 -0.51 -28.80 7.07
N PRO A 78 -0.05 -28.71 5.81
CA PRO A 78 1.36 -28.51 5.49
C PRO A 78 1.71 -27.02 5.29
N TRP A 79 0.98 -26.13 5.96
CA TRP A 79 1.13 -24.69 5.89
C TRP A 79 1.26 -24.10 7.30
N LYS A 80 1.99 -22.99 7.40
CA LYS A 80 2.11 -22.25 8.66
C LYS A 80 0.86 -21.40 8.89
N GLU A 81 0.37 -21.40 10.14
CA GLU A 81 -0.77 -20.58 10.55
C GLU A 81 -0.40 -19.10 10.42
N LEU A 82 -1.33 -18.29 9.90
CA LEU A 82 -1.08 -16.86 9.72
C LEU A 82 -1.07 -16.10 11.05
N ALA A 83 -1.60 -16.71 12.12
CA ALA A 83 -1.95 -16.05 13.38
C ALA A 83 -1.10 -16.44 14.59
N ASN A 84 -0.14 -17.35 14.47
CA ASN A 84 0.70 -17.77 15.60
C ASN A 84 2.20 -17.54 15.32
N SER A 85 2.79 -16.58 16.05
CA SER A 85 4.24 -16.33 16.11
C SER A 85 5.05 -17.57 16.53
N LYS A 86 4.39 -18.51 17.23
CA LYS A 86 4.91 -19.85 17.48
C LYS A 86 4.58 -20.70 16.26
N LYS A 87 5.59 -20.97 15.41
CA LYS A 87 5.62 -21.79 14.17
C LYS A 87 4.91 -23.17 14.28
N LYS A 88 3.64 -23.21 14.66
CA LYS A 88 2.82 -24.41 14.70
C LYS A 88 2.14 -24.56 13.34
N PRO A 89 2.03 -25.80 12.83
CA PRO A 89 1.21 -26.05 11.65
C PRO A 89 -0.24 -25.63 11.93
N LEU A 90 -0.98 -25.27 10.87
CA LEU A 90 -2.44 -25.17 10.95
C LEU A 90 -2.96 -26.47 11.61
N THR A 91 -3.83 -26.32 12.62
CA THR A 91 -4.55 -27.39 13.37
C THR A 91 -4.11 -28.84 13.07
N SER A 92 -3.34 -29.45 13.98
CA SER A 92 -2.70 -30.76 13.81
C SER A 92 -3.64 -31.99 13.71
N SER A 93 -4.95 -31.81 13.61
CA SER A 93 -5.95 -32.88 13.74
C SER A 93 -6.93 -32.99 12.57
N THR A 94 -6.81 -32.16 11.53
CA THR A 94 -7.70 -32.20 10.36
C THR A 94 -6.99 -32.82 9.16
N SER A 95 -7.66 -33.79 8.53
CA SER A 95 -7.26 -34.36 7.23
C SER A 95 -7.21 -33.25 6.18
N TRP A 96 -6.07 -33.09 5.51
CA TRP A 96 -5.82 -32.02 4.56
C TRP A 96 -6.22 -32.46 3.15
N SER A 97 -7.16 -31.75 2.53
CA SER A 97 -7.64 -32.06 1.18
C SER A 97 -6.79 -31.38 0.09
N LEU A 98 -6.81 -31.95 -1.11
CA LEU A 98 -6.17 -31.35 -2.28
C LEU A 98 -6.78 -29.98 -2.63
N ARG A 99 -8.05 -29.79 -2.30
CA ARG A 99 -8.78 -28.53 -2.51
C ARG A 99 -8.27 -27.44 -1.58
N GLN A 100 -8.05 -27.74 -0.31
CA GLN A 100 -7.43 -26.83 0.65
C GLN A 100 -6.00 -26.47 0.23
N GLU A 101 -5.23 -27.45 -0.26
CA GLU A 101 -3.90 -27.21 -0.82
C GLU A 101 -3.93 -26.25 -2.01
N LEU A 102 -4.89 -26.43 -2.93
CA LEU A 102 -5.09 -25.54 -4.08
C LEU A 102 -5.41 -24.11 -3.64
N VAL A 103 -6.37 -23.93 -2.74
CA VAL A 103 -6.79 -22.62 -2.23
C VAL A 103 -5.61 -21.89 -1.58
N LEU A 104 -4.90 -22.53 -0.65
CA LEU A 104 -3.75 -21.89 -0.01
C LEU A 104 -2.58 -21.62 -0.96
N SER A 105 -2.38 -22.48 -1.96
CA SER A 105 -1.36 -22.25 -2.99
C SER A 105 -1.67 -21.00 -3.81
N VAL A 106 -2.93 -20.79 -4.19
CA VAL A 106 -3.37 -19.59 -4.91
C VAL A 106 -3.28 -18.34 -4.03
N ILE A 107 -3.66 -18.42 -2.75
CA ILE A 107 -3.52 -17.28 -1.82
C ILE A 107 -2.02 -16.95 -1.64
N SER A 108 -1.17 -17.95 -1.46
CA SER A 108 0.29 -17.78 -1.36
C SER A 108 0.88 -17.12 -2.61
N LEU A 109 0.47 -17.58 -3.80
CA LEU A 109 0.84 -16.96 -5.08
C LEU A 109 0.42 -15.48 -5.14
N SER A 110 -0.82 -15.19 -4.73
CA SER A 110 -1.41 -13.85 -4.73
C SER A 110 -0.68 -12.89 -3.79
N LEU A 111 -0.34 -13.35 -2.58
CA LEU A 111 0.47 -12.60 -1.61
C LEU A 111 1.90 -12.37 -2.11
N THR A 112 2.48 -13.36 -2.79
CA THR A 112 3.83 -13.25 -3.37
C THR A 112 3.87 -12.22 -4.49
N TYR A 113 2.86 -12.19 -5.38
CA TYR A 113 2.73 -11.12 -6.39
C TYR A 113 2.63 -9.73 -5.76
N ASN A 114 1.87 -9.58 -4.67
CA ASN A 114 1.78 -8.32 -3.94
C ASN A 114 3.14 -7.89 -3.34
N GLN A 115 3.92 -8.85 -2.85
CA GLN A 115 5.28 -8.62 -2.36
C GLN A 115 6.23 -8.21 -3.50
N LEU A 116 6.18 -8.89 -4.65
CA LEU A 116 6.97 -8.53 -5.84
C LEU A 116 6.65 -7.11 -6.32
N SER A 117 5.37 -6.74 -6.42
CA SER A 117 4.93 -5.38 -6.75
C SER A 117 5.49 -4.36 -5.76
N SER A 118 5.39 -4.65 -4.45
CA SER A 118 5.94 -3.79 -3.39
C SER A 118 7.46 -3.59 -3.50
N ASN A 119 8.20 -4.66 -3.78
CA ASN A 119 9.66 -4.60 -3.94
C ASN A 119 10.05 -3.80 -5.18
N LEU A 120 9.28 -3.93 -6.28
CA LEU A 120 9.51 -3.19 -7.51
C LEU A 120 9.27 -1.69 -7.30
N ILE A 121 8.15 -1.32 -6.68
CA ILE A 121 7.82 0.09 -6.39
C ILE A 121 8.86 0.71 -5.45
N TYR A 122 9.30 -0.03 -4.43
CA TYR A 122 10.40 0.43 -3.56
C TYR A 122 11.66 0.76 -4.38
N LYS A 123 12.04 -0.09 -5.35
CA LYS A 123 13.19 0.18 -6.25
C LYS A 123 12.96 1.43 -7.09
N ILE A 124 11.77 1.57 -7.70
CA ILE A 124 11.42 2.75 -8.51
C ILE A 124 11.60 4.03 -7.68
N ILE A 125 11.00 4.09 -6.48
CA ILE A 125 11.06 5.30 -5.64
C ILE A 125 12.50 5.58 -5.18
N LYS A 126 13.23 4.54 -4.73
CA LYS A 126 14.58 4.70 -4.17
C LYS A 126 15.60 5.18 -5.21
N TYR A 127 15.49 4.70 -6.44
CA TYR A 127 16.47 4.96 -7.50
C TYR A 127 16.02 6.02 -8.51
N GLY A 128 14.72 6.33 -8.56
CA GLY A 128 14.14 7.36 -9.45
C GLY A 128 14.33 8.80 -8.95
N THR A 129 14.52 9.03 -7.65
CA THR A 129 14.62 10.39 -7.08
C THR A 129 16.05 10.91 -6.86
N ASN A 130 17.09 10.11 -7.13
CA ASN A 130 18.48 10.55 -6.89
C ASN A 130 19.02 11.30 -8.11
N ASP A 131 19.75 12.40 -7.89
CA ASP A 131 20.35 13.30 -8.91
C ASP A 131 21.22 12.60 -9.99
N ASN A 132 21.48 11.30 -9.86
CA ASN A 132 22.20 10.47 -10.84
C ASN A 132 21.30 9.63 -11.76
N GLY A 133 19.96 9.74 -11.65
CA GLY A 133 18.98 9.19 -12.60
C GLY A 133 19.32 7.81 -13.17
N LEU A 134 19.40 6.78 -12.31
CA LEU A 134 19.81 5.43 -12.74
C LEU A 134 18.76 4.73 -13.62
N ILE A 135 17.51 5.19 -13.60
CA ILE A 135 16.40 4.60 -14.35
C ILE A 135 15.96 5.60 -15.41
N LYS A 136 15.93 5.20 -16.68
CA LYS A 136 15.38 6.05 -17.75
C LYS A 136 13.86 6.15 -17.58
N LYS A 137 13.26 7.30 -17.93
CA LYS A 137 11.80 7.53 -17.84
C LYS A 137 10.95 6.45 -18.54
N SER A 138 11.45 5.90 -19.66
CA SER A 138 10.81 4.79 -20.37
C SER A 138 10.82 3.49 -19.55
N GLU A 139 11.94 3.18 -18.91
CA GLU A 139 12.11 2.01 -18.03
C GLU A 139 11.25 2.16 -16.76
N GLU A 140 11.18 3.36 -16.19
CA GLU A 140 10.35 3.64 -15.02
C GLU A 140 8.86 3.33 -15.32
N THR A 141 8.38 3.76 -16.49
CA THR A 141 7.00 3.50 -16.93
C THR A 141 6.73 2.01 -17.07
N GLN A 142 7.68 1.25 -17.64
CA GLN A 142 7.57 -0.21 -17.76
C GLN A 142 7.54 -0.89 -16.38
N LEU A 143 8.37 -0.45 -15.44
CA LEU A 143 8.37 -0.98 -14.08
C LEU A 143 7.05 -0.68 -13.36
N TRP A 144 6.48 0.53 -13.48
CA TRP A 144 5.14 0.81 -12.95
C TRP A 144 4.05 -0.09 -13.54
N ASN A 145 4.12 -0.38 -14.84
CA ASN A 145 3.18 -1.28 -15.48
C ASN A 145 3.36 -2.73 -14.99
N MET A 146 4.61 -3.17 -14.84
CA MET A 146 4.94 -4.49 -14.32
C MET A 146 4.44 -4.68 -12.88
N SER A 147 4.61 -3.68 -12.00
CA SER A 147 4.11 -3.77 -10.61
C SER A 147 2.58 -3.82 -10.54
N ASN A 148 1.89 -3.09 -11.42
CA ASN A 148 0.44 -3.16 -11.55
C ASN A 148 -0.02 -4.51 -12.12
N ASN A 149 0.70 -5.07 -13.09
CA ASN A 149 0.38 -6.38 -13.66
C ASN A 149 0.49 -7.49 -12.62
N TYR A 150 1.48 -7.44 -11.72
CA TYR A 150 1.55 -8.41 -10.61
C TYR A 150 0.30 -8.35 -9.72
N LEU A 151 -0.17 -7.16 -9.36
CA LEU A 151 -1.38 -7.00 -8.54
C LEU A 151 -2.65 -7.44 -9.29
N LYS A 152 -2.74 -7.14 -10.59
CA LYS A 152 -3.85 -7.63 -11.43
C LYS A 152 -3.86 -9.16 -11.52
N ASN A 153 -2.71 -9.79 -11.73
CA ASN A 153 -2.58 -11.26 -11.78
C ASN A 153 -2.97 -11.90 -10.43
N SER A 154 -2.59 -11.28 -9.32
CA SER A 154 -3.03 -11.68 -7.98
C SER A 154 -4.56 -11.71 -7.88
N LEU A 155 -5.25 -10.62 -8.27
CA LEU A 155 -6.72 -10.56 -8.27
C LEU A 155 -7.35 -11.59 -9.21
N LEU A 156 -6.75 -11.84 -10.38
CA LEU A 156 -7.27 -12.81 -11.34
C LEU A 156 -7.32 -14.23 -10.78
N HIS A 157 -6.26 -14.66 -10.08
CA HIS A 157 -6.24 -15.98 -9.46
C HIS A 157 -7.23 -16.10 -8.30
N LEU A 158 -7.38 -15.05 -7.48
CA LEU A 158 -8.36 -15.02 -6.38
C LEU A 158 -9.79 -15.07 -6.93
N LYS A 159 -10.11 -14.23 -7.92
CA LYS A 159 -11.42 -14.20 -8.57
C LYS A 159 -11.77 -15.54 -9.20
N PHE A 160 -10.81 -16.22 -9.83
CA PHE A 160 -11.06 -17.56 -10.36
C PHE A 160 -11.58 -18.53 -9.30
N LEU A 161 -11.02 -18.51 -8.08
CA LEU A 161 -11.52 -19.36 -6.99
C LEU A 161 -12.93 -18.97 -6.51
N ILE A 162 -13.23 -17.66 -6.47
CA ILE A 162 -14.52 -17.10 -6.05
C ILE A 162 -15.59 -17.42 -7.09
N ASP A 163 -15.34 -17.06 -8.35
CA ASP A 163 -16.31 -17.16 -9.45
C ASP A 163 -16.67 -18.61 -9.80
N ASN A 164 -15.78 -19.56 -9.50
CA ASN A 164 -16.01 -20.99 -9.72
C ASN A 164 -16.43 -21.75 -8.44
N ASP A 165 -16.75 -21.03 -7.35
CA ASP A 165 -17.19 -21.61 -6.07
C ASP A 165 -16.30 -22.77 -5.57
N ILE A 166 -14.97 -22.68 -5.73
CA ILE A 166 -14.05 -23.77 -5.35
C ILE A 166 -13.98 -23.93 -3.82
N ILE A 167 -14.44 -22.93 -3.08
CA ILE A 167 -14.29 -22.80 -1.62
C ILE A 167 -15.46 -23.46 -0.88
N ASP A 168 -15.19 -24.13 0.24
CA ASP A 168 -16.25 -24.61 1.12
C ASP A 168 -16.63 -23.51 2.10
N GLU A 169 -17.91 -23.17 2.17
CA GLU A 169 -18.42 -22.31 3.23
C GLU A 169 -18.37 -23.00 4.60
N ASN A 170 -18.31 -24.35 4.63
CA ASN A 170 -18.27 -25.13 5.86
C ASN A 170 -16.84 -25.55 6.27
N ASP A 171 -15.80 -25.00 5.64
CA ASP A 171 -14.44 -25.34 6.02
C ASP A 171 -14.15 -24.85 7.45
N GLN A 172 -13.55 -25.69 8.26
CA GLN A 172 -13.20 -25.35 9.64
C GLN A 172 -11.89 -24.55 9.71
N ILE A 173 -11.11 -24.56 8.63
CA ILE A 173 -9.87 -23.81 8.52
C ILE A 173 -10.18 -22.38 8.05
N MET A 174 -9.79 -21.40 8.86
CA MET A 174 -10.06 -19.98 8.59
C MET A 174 -9.37 -19.54 7.29
N GLU A 175 -8.11 -19.91 7.08
CA GLU A 175 -7.32 -19.47 5.91
C GLU A 175 -7.81 -20.03 4.56
N THR A 176 -8.66 -21.06 4.57
CA THR A 176 -9.29 -21.60 3.36
C THR A 176 -10.75 -21.17 3.22
N SER A 177 -11.29 -20.43 4.19
CA SER A 177 -12.67 -19.94 4.17
C SER A 177 -12.88 -18.82 3.13
N LEU A 178 -14.12 -18.71 2.63
CA LEU A 178 -14.52 -17.61 1.74
C LEU A 178 -14.31 -16.24 2.39
N ARG A 179 -14.54 -16.16 3.72
CA ARG A 179 -14.31 -14.94 4.51
C ARG A 179 -12.84 -14.50 4.41
N PHE A 180 -11.89 -15.42 4.58
CA PHE A 180 -10.48 -15.08 4.47
C PHE A 180 -10.06 -14.78 3.03
N LEU A 181 -10.61 -15.48 2.04
CA LEU A 181 -10.32 -15.16 0.65
C LEU A 181 -10.79 -13.75 0.28
N ASN A 182 -12.00 -13.36 0.70
CA ASN A 182 -12.52 -11.99 0.53
C ASN A 182 -11.64 -10.96 1.25
N PHE A 183 -11.12 -11.29 2.44
CA PHE A 183 -10.14 -10.43 3.11
C PHE A 183 -8.89 -10.23 2.27
N ILE A 184 -8.35 -11.28 1.66
CA ILE A 184 -7.18 -11.18 0.78
C ILE A 184 -7.51 -10.39 -0.49
N ASP A 185 -8.65 -10.64 -1.15
CA ASP A 185 -9.10 -9.89 -2.33
C ASP A 185 -9.17 -8.38 -2.04
N HIS A 186 -9.86 -7.98 -0.96
CA HIS A 186 -9.94 -6.59 -0.52
C HIS A 186 -8.56 -5.99 -0.19
N LEU A 187 -7.63 -6.77 0.37
CA LEU A 187 -6.27 -6.32 0.68
C LEU A 187 -5.43 -6.08 -0.59
N ILE A 188 -5.57 -6.95 -1.60
CA ILE A 188 -4.87 -6.80 -2.89
C ILE A 188 -5.47 -5.65 -3.69
N GLU A 189 -6.80 -5.53 -3.75
CA GLU A 189 -7.49 -4.42 -4.40
C GLU A 189 -7.08 -3.08 -3.75
N SER A 190 -7.03 -3.03 -2.41
CA SER A 190 -6.53 -1.85 -1.68
C SER A 190 -5.08 -1.54 -2.02
N SER A 191 -4.23 -2.57 -2.16
CA SER A 191 -2.84 -2.39 -2.58
C SER A 191 -2.72 -1.85 -4.01
N LEU A 192 -3.62 -2.22 -4.92
CA LEU A 192 -3.64 -1.74 -6.29
C LEU A 192 -4.11 -0.29 -6.40
N GLN A 193 -5.17 0.09 -5.68
CA GLN A 193 -5.60 1.48 -5.64
C GLN A 193 -4.56 2.37 -4.95
N LEU A 194 -3.93 1.88 -3.88
CA LEU A 194 -2.85 2.59 -3.21
C LEU A 194 -1.61 2.74 -4.12
N SER A 195 -1.30 1.77 -5.01
CA SER A 195 -0.10 1.86 -5.88
C SER A 195 -0.20 3.03 -6.85
N MET A 196 -1.42 3.33 -7.30
CA MET A 196 -1.71 4.52 -8.08
C MET A 196 -1.45 5.81 -7.30
N LEU A 197 -1.88 5.89 -6.03
CA LEU A 197 -1.63 7.06 -5.18
C LEU A 197 -0.13 7.27 -4.97
N ILE A 198 0.61 6.20 -4.67
CA ILE A 198 2.08 6.22 -4.51
C ILE A 198 2.77 6.66 -5.80
N LYS A 199 2.34 6.16 -6.97
CA LYS A 199 2.88 6.58 -8.26
C LYS A 199 2.69 8.09 -8.48
N LEU A 200 1.50 8.60 -8.20
CA LEU A 200 1.19 10.02 -8.41
C LEU A 200 1.95 10.91 -7.44
N ASN A 201 2.04 10.49 -6.17
CA ASN A 201 2.86 11.14 -5.15
C ASN A 201 4.33 11.22 -5.57
N HIS A 202 4.87 10.12 -6.10
CA HIS A 202 6.24 10.08 -6.62
C HIS A 202 6.43 11.06 -7.79
N LEU A 203 5.55 11.03 -8.79
CA LEU A 203 5.64 11.90 -9.97
C LEU A 203 5.50 13.39 -9.60
N GLU A 204 4.63 13.71 -8.64
CA GLU A 204 4.46 15.08 -8.15
C GLU A 204 5.72 15.58 -7.45
N LEU A 205 6.36 14.75 -6.63
CA LEU A 205 7.63 15.09 -6.00
C LEU A 205 8.74 15.28 -7.04
N VAL A 206 8.87 14.38 -8.01
CA VAL A 206 9.88 14.50 -9.10
C VAL A 206 9.70 15.83 -9.83
N LYS A 207 8.46 16.17 -10.20
CA LYS A 207 8.17 17.45 -10.87
C LYS A 207 8.59 18.65 -10.01
N ILE A 208 8.28 18.65 -8.72
CA ILE A 208 8.66 19.74 -7.81
C ILE A 208 10.19 19.83 -7.67
N LEU A 209 10.90 18.70 -7.67
CA LEU A 209 12.36 18.68 -7.63
C LEU A 209 12.96 19.28 -8.92
N GLU A 210 12.44 18.90 -10.09
CA GLU A 210 12.82 19.45 -11.40
C GLU A 210 12.55 20.97 -11.47
N ASP A 211 11.41 21.42 -10.92
CA ASP A 211 11.01 22.83 -10.86
C ASP A 211 11.67 23.60 -9.69
N ASN A 212 12.80 23.13 -9.16
CA ASN A 212 13.55 23.78 -8.08
C ASN A 212 12.73 24.08 -6.81
N TRP A 213 11.88 23.13 -6.41
CA TRP A 213 10.95 23.23 -5.28
C TRP A 213 9.82 24.23 -5.46
N ASN A 214 9.56 24.67 -6.70
CA ASN A 214 8.42 25.52 -6.98
C ASN A 214 7.14 24.69 -7.07
N PHE A 215 6.26 24.84 -6.08
CA PHE A 215 4.98 24.15 -6.07
C PHE A 215 3.90 25.00 -6.71
N ASN A 216 3.58 24.68 -7.96
CA ASN A 216 2.42 25.22 -8.64
C ASN A 216 1.35 24.14 -8.74
N ILE A 217 0.19 24.40 -8.12
CA ILE A 217 -0.98 23.57 -8.29
C ILE A 217 -1.44 23.78 -9.73
N SER A 218 -1.14 22.79 -10.59
CA SER A 218 -1.67 22.79 -11.95
C SER A 218 -3.18 22.60 -11.88
N SER A 219 -3.93 23.48 -12.54
CA SER A 219 -5.39 23.37 -12.72
C SER A 219 -5.83 22.04 -13.37
N GLN A 220 -4.89 21.28 -13.94
CA GLN A 220 -5.13 20.00 -14.59
C GLN A 220 -5.17 18.80 -13.62
N THR A 221 -4.64 18.92 -12.39
CA THR A 221 -4.63 17.79 -11.45
C THR A 221 -5.98 17.71 -10.74
N ASN A 222 -6.73 16.65 -11.00
CA ASN A 222 -8.04 16.43 -10.38
C ASN A 222 -7.88 15.80 -8.99
N PHE A 223 -7.55 16.62 -7.98
CA PHE A 223 -7.40 16.17 -6.59
C PHE A 223 -8.69 15.56 -6.02
N SER A 224 -9.87 15.91 -6.56
CA SER A 224 -11.14 15.29 -6.15
C SER A 224 -11.18 13.79 -6.49
N ILE A 225 -10.60 13.38 -7.62
CA ILE A 225 -10.48 11.95 -7.96
C ILE A 225 -9.52 11.26 -6.97
N LEU A 226 -8.36 11.85 -6.71
CA LEU A 226 -7.35 11.26 -5.81
C LEU A 226 -7.84 11.17 -4.37
N LEU A 227 -8.59 12.17 -3.92
CA LEU A 227 -9.31 12.15 -2.65
C LEU A 227 -10.28 10.97 -2.60
N LYS A 228 -11.14 10.79 -3.62
CA LYS A 228 -12.11 9.69 -3.67
C LYS A 228 -11.43 8.32 -3.68
N VAL A 229 -10.30 8.17 -4.37
CA VAL A 229 -9.50 6.92 -4.35
C VAL A 229 -8.91 6.69 -2.96
N SER A 230 -8.37 7.72 -2.32
CA SER A 230 -7.81 7.62 -0.96
C SER A 230 -8.88 7.23 0.06
N ILE A 231 -10.08 7.80 -0.05
CA ILE A 231 -11.24 7.44 0.79
C ILE A 231 -11.66 6.00 0.52
N TYR A 232 -11.70 5.56 -0.75
CA TYR A 232 -12.00 4.16 -1.07
C TYR A 232 -11.05 3.20 -0.35
N VAL A 233 -9.73 3.44 -0.41
CA VAL A 233 -8.75 2.59 0.29
C VAL A 233 -8.97 2.65 1.81
N TYR A 234 -9.30 3.81 2.36
CA TYR A 234 -9.61 3.96 3.79
C TYR A 234 -10.86 3.15 4.21
N ASP A 235 -11.91 3.18 3.39
CA ASP A 235 -13.15 2.43 3.62
C ASP A 235 -12.89 0.92 3.53
N GLN A 236 -12.11 0.46 2.54
CA GLN A 236 -11.70 -0.93 2.41
C GLN A 236 -10.90 -1.40 3.63
N LEU A 237 -9.98 -0.59 4.14
CA LEU A 237 -9.23 -0.92 5.38
C LEU A 237 -10.15 -1.00 6.60
N THR A 238 -11.21 -0.19 6.65
CA THR A 238 -12.24 -0.29 7.70
C THR A 238 -13.03 -1.58 7.61
N LEU A 239 -13.36 -2.04 6.39
CA LEU A 239 -13.96 -3.34 6.18
C LEU A 239 -13.02 -4.46 6.62
N LEU A 240 -11.73 -4.38 6.26
CA LEU A 240 -10.70 -5.35 6.66
C LEU A 240 -10.55 -5.46 8.19
N GLU A 241 -10.63 -4.35 8.93
CA GLU A 241 -10.62 -4.36 10.41
C GLU A 241 -11.80 -5.16 11.01
N ASN A 242 -12.96 -5.16 10.34
CA ASN A 242 -14.14 -5.92 10.79
C ASN A 242 -13.98 -7.44 10.63
N PHE A 243 -13.03 -7.91 9.80
CA PHE A 243 -12.75 -9.34 9.70
C PHE A 243 -12.15 -9.90 10.99
N ASN A 244 -11.52 -9.05 11.82
CA ASN A 244 -10.98 -9.36 13.15
C ASN A 244 -10.20 -10.69 13.20
N ILE A 245 -9.22 -10.84 12.29
CA ILE A 245 -8.46 -12.09 12.12
C ILE A 245 -7.60 -12.37 13.35
N ASN A 246 -6.75 -11.41 13.74
CA ASN A 246 -5.96 -11.48 14.96
C ASN A 246 -5.51 -10.07 15.41
N PRO A 247 -5.05 -9.91 16.66
CA PRO A 247 -4.66 -8.60 17.20
C PRO A 247 -3.50 -7.92 16.46
N GLU A 248 -2.52 -8.69 15.98
CA GLU A 248 -1.32 -8.16 15.29
C GLU A 248 -1.67 -7.58 13.92
N ILE A 249 -2.49 -8.30 13.14
CA ILE A 249 -3.04 -7.85 11.86
C ILE A 249 -3.95 -6.64 12.08
N ASN A 250 -4.79 -6.65 13.12
CA ASN A 250 -5.63 -5.49 13.42
C ASN A 250 -4.80 -4.24 13.77
N GLN A 251 -3.70 -4.40 14.51
CA GLN A 251 -2.77 -3.30 14.78
C GLN A 251 -2.07 -2.82 13.51
N PHE A 252 -1.61 -3.74 12.67
CA PHE A 252 -1.07 -3.44 11.35
C PHE A 252 -2.07 -2.63 10.51
N LEU A 253 -3.33 -3.09 10.39
CA LEU A 253 -4.38 -2.40 9.63
C LEU A 253 -4.65 -0.99 10.15
N LYS A 254 -4.66 -0.78 11.48
CA LYS A 254 -4.80 0.56 12.08
C LYS A 254 -3.68 1.51 11.66
N ILE A 255 -2.44 1.02 11.61
CA ILE A 255 -1.29 1.83 11.17
C ILE A 255 -1.38 2.12 9.67
N ILE A 256 -1.70 1.14 8.82
CA ILE A 256 -1.93 1.37 7.39
C ILE A 256 -3.08 2.37 7.17
N LYS A 257 -4.18 2.24 7.90
CA LYS A 257 -5.34 3.13 7.83
C LYS A 257 -4.98 4.56 8.25
N THR A 258 -4.12 4.72 9.24
CA THR A 258 -3.57 6.04 9.63
C THR A 258 -2.71 6.62 8.51
N TYR A 259 -1.87 5.80 7.87
CA TYR A 259 -1.08 6.21 6.71
C TYR A 259 -1.97 6.63 5.52
N VAL A 260 -3.03 5.89 5.20
CA VAL A 260 -3.99 6.28 4.15
C VAL A 260 -4.79 7.52 4.55
N LYS A 261 -5.08 7.72 5.84
CA LYS A 261 -5.73 8.95 6.33
C LYS A 261 -4.87 10.20 6.06
N ILE A 262 -3.55 10.07 6.05
CA ILE A 262 -2.65 11.17 5.65
C ILE A 262 -2.91 11.55 4.18
N TYR A 263 -3.04 10.58 3.28
CA TYR A 263 -3.43 10.84 1.88
C TYR A 263 -4.79 11.54 1.76
N VAL A 264 -5.80 11.07 2.51
CA VAL A 264 -7.13 11.70 2.53
C VAL A 264 -7.02 13.18 2.93
N CYS A 265 -6.34 13.48 4.03
CA CYS A 265 -6.20 14.85 4.51
C CYS A 265 -5.33 15.72 3.57
N TYR A 266 -4.29 15.14 2.97
CA TYR A 266 -3.43 15.83 2.01
C TYR A 266 -4.21 16.26 0.76
N TYR A 267 -4.90 15.33 0.08
CA TYR A 267 -5.67 15.68 -1.11
C TYR A 267 -6.88 16.56 -0.79
N LEU A 268 -7.52 16.36 0.36
CA LEU A 268 -8.61 17.23 0.80
C LEU A 268 -8.13 18.66 1.08
N SER A 269 -6.91 18.82 1.59
CA SER A 269 -6.29 20.14 1.75
C SER A 269 -6.09 20.82 0.39
N LEU A 270 -5.61 20.09 -0.61
CA LEU A 270 -5.40 20.62 -1.96
C LEU A 270 -6.72 20.97 -2.65
N GLU A 271 -7.76 20.16 -2.47
CA GLU A 271 -9.10 20.45 -2.99
C GLU A 271 -9.72 21.70 -2.32
N ASN A 272 -9.60 21.84 -1.00
CA ASN A 272 -10.09 23.04 -0.31
C ASN A 272 -9.29 24.29 -0.67
N TYR A 273 -8.00 24.12 -0.99
CA TYR A 273 -7.18 25.23 -1.48
C TYR A 273 -7.68 25.71 -2.85
N GLN A 274 -8.03 24.78 -3.75
CA GLN A 274 -8.64 25.12 -5.04
C GLN A 274 -10.03 25.77 -4.92
N LYS A 275 -10.69 25.63 -3.76
CA LYS A 275 -11.99 26.24 -3.44
C LYS A 275 -11.85 27.52 -2.61
N ASP A 276 -10.65 28.10 -2.55
CA ASP A 276 -10.33 29.31 -1.79
C ASP A 276 -10.62 29.21 -0.27
N ASN A 277 -10.66 28.00 0.29
CA ASN A 277 -10.81 27.77 1.73
C ASN A 277 -9.45 27.47 2.38
N LEU A 278 -8.59 28.49 2.43
CA LEU A 278 -7.19 28.35 2.81
C LEU A 278 -7.03 28.01 4.30
N GLY A 279 -7.89 28.59 5.15
CA GLY A 279 -7.92 28.32 6.59
C GLY A 279 -8.14 26.84 6.92
N LEU A 280 -9.08 26.17 6.22
CA LEU A 280 -9.32 24.74 6.38
C LEU A 280 -8.19 23.88 5.80
N SER A 281 -7.65 24.27 4.64
CA SER A 281 -6.49 23.57 4.04
C SER A 281 -5.28 23.55 4.98
N ILE A 282 -4.95 24.68 5.59
CA ILE A 282 -3.88 24.75 6.60
C ILE A 282 -4.22 23.90 7.83
N GLY A 283 -5.48 23.94 8.29
CA GLY A 283 -5.96 23.10 9.39
C GLY A 283 -5.76 21.60 9.12
N LEU A 284 -6.10 21.13 7.91
CA LEU A 284 -5.90 19.75 7.47
C LEU A 284 -4.43 19.34 7.44
N ILE A 285 -3.54 20.21 6.94
CA ILE A 285 -2.09 19.94 6.93
C ILE A 285 -1.52 19.91 8.36
N ASN A 286 -1.99 20.79 9.25
CA ASN A 286 -1.62 20.75 10.65
C ASN A 286 -2.08 19.44 11.32
N TYR A 287 -3.29 19.00 11.02
CA TYR A 287 -3.81 17.72 11.50
C TYR A 287 -2.98 16.52 10.99
N VAL A 288 -2.53 16.56 9.73
CA VAL A 288 -1.59 15.55 9.19
C VAL A 288 -0.29 15.51 10.00
N ASN A 289 0.29 16.66 10.33
CA ASN A 289 1.50 16.72 11.16
C ASN A 289 1.26 16.11 12.55
N GLU A 290 0.07 16.27 13.14
CA GLU A 290 -0.28 15.56 14.39
C GLU A 290 -0.34 14.05 14.21
N LEU A 291 -0.94 13.56 13.10
CA LEU A 291 -1.00 12.12 12.81
C LEU A 291 0.39 11.50 12.67
N LEU A 292 1.34 12.22 12.05
CA LEU A 292 2.73 11.79 11.90
C LEU A 292 3.48 11.68 13.23
N LEU A 293 3.15 12.53 14.21
CA LEU A 293 3.84 12.64 15.50
C LEU A 293 3.21 11.80 16.62
N LYS A 294 1.93 11.45 16.51
CA LYS A 294 1.21 10.72 17.56
C LYS A 294 1.62 9.24 17.61
N ASN A 295 2.57 8.93 18.50
CA ASN A 295 2.43 7.91 19.56
C ASN A 295 3.42 8.17 20.70
N LYS A 296 3.00 9.00 21.66
CA LYS A 296 3.50 8.90 23.04
C LYS A 296 2.41 8.65 24.08
N ASN A 297 1.13 8.93 23.81
CA ASN A 297 0.09 8.93 24.85
C ASN A 297 -1.23 8.26 24.42
N ASN A 298 -1.22 6.98 24.04
CA ASN A 298 -2.45 6.17 24.00
C ASN A 298 -2.37 4.97 24.98
N PHE A 299 -1.67 5.17 26.09
CA PHE A 299 -1.96 4.53 27.38
C PHE A 299 -2.17 5.69 28.35
N PHE A 300 -3.41 6.13 28.51
CA PHE A 300 -3.98 6.62 29.76
C PHE A 300 -5.40 7.07 29.41
N GLU A 301 -6.34 6.23 29.83
CA GLU A 301 -7.70 6.61 30.12
C GLU A 301 -7.71 7.88 30.99
N VAL A 302 -8.71 8.72 30.71
CA VAL A 302 -9.47 9.51 31.70
C VAL A 302 -8.65 10.10 32.83
N HIS A 303 -8.36 11.40 32.74
CA HIS A 303 -8.82 12.36 33.73
C HIS A 303 -8.82 13.76 33.14
N GLU A 304 -10.03 14.31 32.99
CA GLU A 304 -10.25 15.76 33.03
C GLU A 304 -9.76 16.29 34.37
N GLN A 305 -8.82 17.24 34.31
CA GLN A 305 -8.33 18.21 35.31
C GLN A 305 -6.88 18.48 34.87
N ASP A 306 -6.52 19.59 34.23
CA ASP A 306 -6.71 20.94 34.71
C ASP A 306 -6.86 21.95 33.56
N ARG A 307 -7.94 22.71 33.63
CA ARG A 307 -8.00 24.07 33.10
C ARG A 307 -7.03 24.91 33.92
N ASN A 308 -5.95 25.38 33.28
CA ASN A 308 -5.36 26.70 33.41
C ASN A 308 -3.87 26.61 33.08
N ASN A 309 -3.49 27.03 31.88
CA ASN A 309 -2.37 27.95 31.72
C ASN A 309 -2.36 28.56 30.32
N LYS A 310 -2.65 29.85 30.28
CA LYS A 310 -2.34 30.77 29.18
C LYS A 310 -0.85 30.64 28.86
N THR A 311 -0.48 30.28 27.61
CA THR A 311 0.73 30.73 26.90
C THR A 311 0.83 30.09 25.50
N SER A 312 -0.23 30.18 24.69
CA SER A 312 -0.18 29.90 23.26
C SER A 312 0.04 31.20 22.47
N LYS A 313 1.26 31.77 22.51
CA LYS A 313 1.62 32.91 21.64
C LYS A 313 3.13 33.18 21.45
N LEU A 314 4.03 32.28 21.83
CA LEU A 314 5.47 32.58 21.89
C LEU A 314 6.38 31.42 21.42
N LYS A 315 6.22 30.90 20.20
CA LYS A 315 7.26 30.04 19.56
C LYS A 315 7.49 30.22 18.04
N ALA A 316 6.91 31.25 17.41
CA ALA A 316 7.24 31.61 16.02
C ALA A 316 8.06 32.93 15.90
N SER A 317 7.93 33.84 16.88
CA SER A 317 8.59 35.16 16.84
C SER A 317 10.10 35.12 17.15
N ASN A 318 10.58 34.09 17.86
CA ASN A 318 11.98 34.01 18.27
C ASN A 318 12.92 33.48 17.15
N PHE A 319 12.38 33.01 16.03
CA PHE A 319 13.19 32.51 14.92
C PHE A 319 13.49 33.59 13.86
N ILE A 320 12.57 34.54 13.67
CA ILE A 320 12.76 35.67 12.75
C ILE A 320 13.73 36.72 13.33
N ASN A 321 13.78 36.89 14.65
CA ASN A 321 14.68 37.86 15.27
C ASN A 321 16.17 37.47 15.15
N LYS A 322 16.50 36.18 15.00
CA LYS A 322 17.87 35.73 14.68
C LYS A 322 18.30 36.01 13.23
N LEU A 323 17.40 36.45 12.35
CA LEU A 323 17.68 36.80 10.95
C LEU A 323 17.85 38.31 10.72
N LYS A 324 17.62 39.15 11.72
CA LYS A 324 17.91 40.60 11.66
C LYS A 324 19.32 40.95 12.14
N ASP A 325 19.93 40.09 12.97
CA ASP A 325 21.26 40.34 13.53
C ASP A 325 22.43 39.99 12.59
N SER A 326 22.17 39.36 11.43
CA SER A 326 23.19 39.08 10.42
C SER A 326 23.28 40.12 9.29
N LYS A 327 22.49 41.21 9.35
CA LYS A 327 22.52 42.32 8.36
C LYS A 327 23.14 43.62 8.90
N LYS A 328 24.15 43.50 9.76
CA LYS A 328 25.05 44.60 10.12
C LYS A 328 26.51 44.18 9.98
N SER A 329 26.93 43.90 8.76
CA SER A 329 28.29 44.19 8.33
C SER A 329 28.33 44.43 6.83
N ASN A 330 28.91 45.59 6.50
CA ASN A 330 29.37 46.04 5.19
C ASN A 330 28.31 46.57 4.22
N GLY A 331 28.23 47.90 4.21
CA GLY A 331 27.56 48.67 3.16
C GLY A 331 28.36 48.75 1.88
N GLY A 332 27.69 49.22 0.83
CA GLY A 332 28.30 49.62 -0.43
C GLY A 332 27.46 49.28 -1.66
N SER A 333 27.01 50.33 -2.34
CA SER A 333 26.63 50.40 -3.77
C SER A 333 25.42 49.61 -4.29
N SER A 334 24.33 50.36 -4.50
CA SER A 334 23.61 50.57 -5.76
C SER A 334 23.84 49.55 -6.89
N GLY A 335 22.80 48.78 -7.24
CA GLY A 335 22.78 47.94 -8.44
C GLY A 335 21.49 47.13 -8.57
N SER A 336 20.78 47.35 -9.66
CA SER A 336 19.51 46.78 -10.12
C SER A 336 19.17 45.33 -9.75
N SER A 337 17.92 45.16 -9.30
CA SER A 337 17.01 44.02 -9.51
C SER A 337 17.55 42.78 -10.25
N ILE A 338 17.72 41.66 -9.52
CA ILE A 338 17.52 40.25 -9.95
C ILE A 338 17.82 39.22 -8.81
N ILE A 339 18.17 39.63 -7.58
CA ILE A 339 18.70 38.69 -6.54
C ILE A 339 17.62 38.02 -5.63
N LYS A 340 16.30 38.13 -5.90
CA LYS A 340 15.29 37.70 -4.91
C LYS A 340 14.85 36.23 -4.93
N ASN A 341 15.11 35.43 -5.97
CA ASN A 341 14.59 34.06 -6.05
C ASN A 341 15.54 32.96 -5.54
N GLU A 342 16.85 33.03 -5.82
CA GLU A 342 17.79 31.95 -5.51
C GLU A 342 17.96 31.68 -4.00
N ASN A 343 17.90 32.73 -3.18
CA ASN A 343 17.99 32.59 -1.72
C ASN A 343 16.75 31.91 -1.11
N SER A 344 15.58 32.08 -1.71
CA SER A 344 14.33 31.51 -1.21
C SER A 344 14.22 30.01 -1.48
N THR A 345 14.66 29.56 -2.66
CA THR A 345 14.69 28.14 -3.03
C THR A 345 15.78 27.38 -2.27
N LEU A 346 16.95 27.99 -2.01
CA LEU A 346 17.97 27.40 -1.14
C LEU A 346 17.53 27.27 0.32
N LEU A 347 16.75 28.25 0.83
CA LEU A 347 16.16 28.18 2.17
C LEU A 347 15.07 27.12 2.27
N ILE A 348 14.20 26.99 1.27
CA ILE A 348 13.19 25.94 1.20
C ILE A 348 13.86 24.56 1.15
N LYS A 349 14.90 24.40 0.33
CA LYS A 349 15.75 23.20 0.30
C LYS A 349 16.29 22.86 1.69
N ARG A 350 16.89 23.82 2.42
CA ARG A 350 17.38 23.58 3.80
C ARG A 350 16.26 23.26 4.78
N ILE A 351 15.14 23.98 4.77
CA ILE A 351 14.03 23.76 5.69
C ILE A 351 13.40 22.37 5.51
N ILE A 352 13.36 21.87 4.26
CA ILE A 352 12.81 20.55 3.93
C ILE A 352 13.83 19.44 4.19
N GLN A 353 15.13 19.71 3.99
CA GLN A 353 16.22 18.75 4.25
C GLN A 353 16.57 18.64 5.75
N GLU A 354 16.43 19.70 6.54
CA GLU A 354 16.77 19.73 7.98
C GLU A 354 15.61 19.32 8.89
N LYS A 355 14.38 19.23 8.38
CA LYS A 355 13.24 18.69 9.13
C LYS A 355 13.32 17.16 9.19
N ASP A 356 14.24 16.65 9.99
CA ASP A 356 14.15 15.30 10.55
C ASP A 356 12.95 15.26 11.51
N GLN A 357 11.74 15.17 10.94
CA GLN A 357 10.55 14.94 11.73
C GLN A 357 10.71 13.56 12.39
N LYS A 358 10.67 13.51 13.72
CA LYS A 358 10.58 12.25 14.47
C LYS A 358 9.21 11.63 14.19
N ILE A 359 9.11 10.88 13.11
CA ILE A 359 7.93 10.13 12.71
C ILE A 359 7.65 9.05 13.79
N ASN A 360 6.38 8.76 14.03
CA ASN A 360 5.94 7.67 14.89
C ASN A 360 6.70 6.36 14.55
N LYS A 361 7.31 5.75 15.56
CA LYS A 361 8.09 4.51 15.42
C LYS A 361 7.26 3.35 14.88
N ASP A 362 5.95 3.34 15.10
CA ASP A 362 5.07 2.28 14.65
C ASP A 362 4.99 2.21 13.12
N PHE A 363 5.17 3.33 12.42
CA PHE A 363 5.29 3.30 10.96
C PHE A 363 6.52 2.48 10.52
N ASN A 364 7.64 2.55 11.25
CA ASN A 364 8.82 1.74 10.95
C ASN A 364 8.62 0.24 11.24
N ILE A 365 7.71 -0.09 12.15
CA ILE A 365 7.43 -1.48 12.54
C ILE A 365 6.46 -2.13 11.55
N TYR A 366 5.39 -1.41 11.16
CA TYR A 366 4.26 -2.00 10.43
C TYR A 366 4.20 -1.63 8.95
N LEU A 367 4.81 -0.53 8.49
CA LEU A 367 4.81 -0.22 7.05
C LEU A 367 5.84 -1.08 6.31
N SER A 368 5.48 -1.51 5.11
CA SER A 368 6.45 -2.09 4.17
C SER A 368 7.49 -1.03 3.79
N ALA A 369 8.70 -1.47 3.39
CA ALA A 369 9.76 -0.56 2.95
C ALA A 369 9.31 0.39 1.82
N CYS A 370 8.43 -0.10 0.94
CA CYS A 370 7.79 0.70 -0.10
C CYS A 370 6.94 1.83 0.49
N CYS A 371 5.97 1.50 1.37
CA CYS A 371 5.09 2.49 1.99
C CYS A 371 5.86 3.47 2.87
N LEU A 372 6.93 3.02 3.54
CA LEU A 372 7.80 3.89 4.33
C LEU A 372 8.53 4.92 3.45
N MET A 373 9.08 4.47 2.32
CA MET A 373 9.76 5.36 1.37
C MET A 373 8.78 6.36 0.77
N ASP A 374 7.58 5.90 0.40
CA ASP A 374 6.52 6.77 -0.06
C ASP A 374 6.07 7.78 1.01
N LEU A 375 5.92 7.36 2.26
CA LEU A 375 5.59 8.26 3.38
C LEU A 375 6.63 9.38 3.50
N ASN A 376 7.91 9.07 3.35
CA ASN A 376 8.96 10.10 3.35
C ASN A 376 8.81 11.08 2.19
N ASN A 377 8.40 10.62 1.00
CA ASN A 377 8.11 11.50 -0.12
C ASN A 377 6.86 12.37 0.13
N LEU A 378 5.80 11.76 0.67
CA LEU A 378 4.58 12.47 1.03
C LEU A 378 4.84 13.54 2.09
N ILE A 379 5.71 13.28 3.07
CA ILE A 379 6.13 14.27 4.08
C ILE A 379 6.85 15.46 3.44
N LYS A 380 7.73 15.22 2.45
CA LYS A 380 8.37 16.31 1.71
C LYS A 380 7.32 17.18 1.00
N LEU A 381 6.35 16.55 0.34
CA LEU A 381 5.25 17.24 -0.32
C LEU A 381 4.37 18.03 0.66
N ILE A 382 3.98 17.43 1.78
CA ILE A 382 3.24 18.10 2.85
C ILE A 382 3.99 19.33 3.34
N ASN A 383 5.31 19.25 3.54
CA ASN A 383 6.11 20.39 3.97
C ASN A 383 6.13 21.52 2.93
N VAL A 384 6.29 21.18 1.65
CA VAL A 384 6.24 22.16 0.55
C VAL A 384 4.88 22.85 0.49
N VAL A 385 3.81 22.07 0.51
CA VAL A 385 2.43 22.57 0.51
C VAL A 385 2.20 23.48 1.72
N ASN A 386 2.56 23.03 2.92
CA ASN A 386 2.37 23.81 4.15
C ASN A 386 3.04 25.18 4.06
N LEU A 387 4.30 25.24 3.60
CA LEU A 387 5.04 26.49 3.46
C LEU A 387 4.35 27.44 2.47
N LYS A 388 3.81 26.91 1.35
CA LYS A 388 3.05 27.69 0.39
C LYS A 388 1.77 28.24 1.01
N LEU A 389 0.95 27.38 1.59
CA LEU A 389 -0.35 27.76 2.15
C LEU A 389 -0.19 28.81 3.26
N LEU A 390 0.75 28.61 4.19
CA LEU A 390 1.02 29.57 5.27
C LEU A 390 1.49 30.91 4.72
N LYS A 391 2.42 30.91 3.75
CA LYS A 391 2.91 32.15 3.15
C LYS A 391 1.79 32.90 2.43
N GLU A 392 0.92 32.22 1.70
CA GLU A 392 -0.22 32.87 1.05
C GLU A 392 -1.21 33.40 2.08
N ASN A 393 -1.50 32.64 3.14
CA ASN A 393 -2.45 33.08 4.16
C ASN A 393 -1.94 34.28 4.96
N GLU A 394 -0.65 34.31 5.29
CA GLU A 394 -0.03 35.40 6.05
C GLU A 394 0.15 36.69 5.24
N ASN A 395 0.07 36.64 3.91
CA ASN A 395 0.36 37.79 3.05
C ASN A 395 -0.83 38.21 2.16
N ILE A 396 -1.82 37.34 1.92
CA ILE A 396 -2.90 37.55 0.95
C ILE A 396 -4.28 37.35 1.60
N ASN A 397 -4.59 36.16 2.11
CA ASN A 397 -5.98 35.80 2.47
C ASN A 397 -6.35 36.15 3.92
N PHE A 398 -5.44 35.91 4.87
CA PHE A 398 -5.67 36.11 6.31
C PHE A 398 -6.85 35.30 6.89
N ASP A 399 -7.13 34.13 6.33
CA ASP A 399 -8.20 33.24 6.78
C ASP A 399 -7.92 32.70 8.20
N ALA A 400 -9.00 32.52 8.97
CA ALA A 400 -8.94 31.83 10.25
C ALA A 400 -8.60 30.34 10.03
N ILE A 401 -7.52 29.87 10.65
CA ILE A 401 -7.06 28.49 10.51
C ILE A 401 -7.96 27.57 11.35
N SER A 402 -8.52 26.53 10.72
CA SER A 402 -9.37 25.58 11.40
C SER A 402 -8.60 24.79 12.46
N ASP A 403 -9.16 24.68 13.66
CA ASP A 403 -8.58 23.86 14.71
C ASP A 403 -8.87 22.37 14.48
N LYS A 404 -8.28 21.52 15.33
CA LYS A 404 -8.41 20.07 15.22
C LYS A 404 -9.85 19.59 15.34
N SER A 405 -10.65 20.17 16.24
CA SER A 405 -12.05 19.79 16.43
C SER A 405 -12.86 20.09 15.17
N GLN A 406 -12.66 21.26 14.58
CA GLN A 406 -13.31 21.67 13.33
C GLN A 406 -12.91 20.77 12.17
N VAL A 407 -11.62 20.43 12.05
CA VAL A 407 -11.13 19.47 11.04
C VAL A 407 -11.78 18.10 11.23
N MET A 408 -11.85 17.60 12.45
CA MET A 408 -12.48 16.31 12.75
C MET A 408 -13.96 16.30 12.41
N GLN A 409 -14.69 17.35 12.79
CA GLN A 409 -16.10 17.51 12.44
C GLN A 409 -16.28 17.53 10.91
N PHE A 410 -15.44 18.29 10.21
CA PHE A 410 -15.48 18.35 8.75
C PHE A 410 -15.26 16.97 8.10
N LEU A 411 -14.29 16.20 8.59
CA LEU A 411 -14.02 14.84 8.11
C LEU A 411 -15.16 13.86 8.38
N THR A 412 -16.02 14.11 9.38
CA THR A 412 -17.18 13.26 9.68
C THR A 412 -18.41 13.65 8.87
N GLU A 413 -18.64 14.95 8.65
CA GLU A 413 -19.88 15.46 8.07
C GLU A 413 -19.80 15.68 6.54
N ASN A 414 -18.62 16.02 6.02
CA ASN A 414 -18.47 16.54 4.65
C ASN A 414 -17.61 15.67 3.74
N LEU A 415 -17.20 14.48 4.20
CA LEU A 415 -16.34 13.60 3.41
C LEU A 415 -17.18 12.89 2.32
N PRO A 416 -16.81 13.00 1.03
CA PRO A 416 -17.53 12.29 -0.02
C PRO A 416 -17.32 10.78 0.08
N SER A 417 -18.20 10.00 -0.54
CA SER A 417 -17.98 8.55 -0.63
C SER A 417 -16.75 8.22 -1.48
N GLY A 418 -15.99 7.22 -1.04
CA GLY A 418 -14.86 6.69 -1.79
C GLY A 418 -15.26 6.14 -3.15
N ARG A 419 -14.37 6.26 -4.14
CA ARG A 419 -14.54 5.63 -5.46
C ARG A 419 -13.21 5.04 -5.91
N LYS A 420 -13.24 3.79 -6.36
CA LYS A 420 -12.10 3.14 -7.01
C LYS A 420 -11.93 3.63 -8.44
N VAL A 421 -10.70 3.59 -8.95
CA VAL A 421 -10.46 3.72 -10.38
C VAL A 421 -10.79 2.38 -11.04
N PRO A 422 -11.56 2.38 -12.15
CA PRO A 422 -11.86 1.15 -12.88
C PRO A 422 -10.57 0.43 -13.27
N LEU A 423 -10.50 -0.84 -12.90
CA LEU A 423 -9.41 -1.71 -13.31
C LEU A 423 -9.82 -2.36 -14.62
N SER A 424 -9.07 -2.11 -15.69
CA SER A 424 -9.12 -2.92 -16.90
C SER A 424 -8.54 -4.30 -16.58
N ILE A 425 -9.42 -5.17 -16.11
CA ILE A 425 -9.19 -6.61 -15.92
C ILE A 425 -10.12 -7.26 -16.93
N ASP A 426 -9.70 -7.24 -18.20
CA ASP A 426 -10.58 -7.61 -19.32
C ASP A 426 -10.53 -9.13 -19.61
N GLN A 427 -9.70 -9.89 -18.89
CA GLN A 427 -9.47 -11.31 -19.11
C GLN A 427 -9.63 -12.10 -17.81
N ASN A 428 -10.46 -13.14 -17.80
CA ASN A 428 -10.49 -14.09 -16.70
C ASN A 428 -9.30 -15.04 -16.83
N TRP A 429 -8.55 -15.24 -15.75
CA TRP A 429 -7.51 -16.27 -15.74
C TRP A 429 -8.17 -17.65 -15.67
N ILE A 430 -7.72 -18.56 -16.52
CA ILE A 430 -8.15 -19.96 -16.55
C ILE A 430 -6.88 -20.83 -16.51
N PRO A 431 -6.84 -21.92 -15.71
CA PRO A 431 -5.70 -22.82 -15.68
C PRO A 431 -5.40 -23.36 -17.09
N SER A 432 -4.12 -23.54 -17.42
CA SER A 432 -3.69 -23.88 -18.79
C SER A 432 -4.31 -25.17 -19.30
N CYS A 433 -4.58 -26.14 -18.42
CA CYS A 433 -5.21 -27.40 -18.76
C CYS A 433 -6.70 -27.26 -19.14
N PHE A 434 -7.35 -26.14 -18.87
CA PHE A 434 -8.76 -25.89 -19.21
C PHE A 434 -8.95 -24.84 -20.31
N LYS A 435 -7.86 -24.29 -20.88
CA LYS A 435 -7.94 -23.42 -22.04
C LYS A 435 -8.26 -24.25 -23.28
N ASP A 436 -9.23 -23.81 -24.07
CA ASP A 436 -9.50 -24.42 -25.37
C ASP A 436 -8.34 -24.06 -26.33
N ASN A 437 -7.96 -24.98 -27.21
CA ASN A 437 -6.84 -24.78 -28.16
C ASN A 437 -7.03 -23.57 -29.11
N ASN A 438 -8.24 -22.99 -29.15
CA ASN A 438 -8.54 -21.79 -29.93
C ASN A 438 -8.17 -20.47 -29.21
N ASP A 439 -7.99 -20.50 -27.89
CA ASP A 439 -7.61 -19.31 -27.09
C ASP A 439 -6.07 -19.13 -27.00
N ALA A 440 -5.31 -20.10 -27.51
CA ALA A 440 -3.85 -20.07 -27.50
C ALA A 440 -3.24 -18.95 -28.37
N ASN A 441 -4.04 -18.36 -29.28
CA ASN A 441 -3.60 -17.26 -30.15
C ASN A 441 -3.90 -15.85 -29.59
N GLU A 442 -4.63 -15.71 -28.49
CA GLU A 442 -4.97 -14.39 -27.88
C GLU A 442 -4.28 -14.14 -26.54
N ILE A 443 -3.63 -15.15 -25.97
CA ILE A 443 -2.82 -14.98 -24.77
C ILE A 443 -1.38 -14.88 -25.23
N GLY A 444 -0.93 -13.66 -25.47
CA GLY A 444 0.50 -13.38 -25.62
C GLY A 444 1.25 -14.08 -24.50
N GLU A 445 2.10 -15.02 -24.89
CA GLU A 445 3.22 -15.48 -24.08
C GLU A 445 3.94 -14.24 -23.58
N ILE A 446 3.65 -13.81 -22.35
CA ILE A 446 4.65 -13.11 -21.56
C ILE A 446 5.49 -14.23 -20.97
N SER A 447 6.27 -14.85 -21.87
CA SER A 447 7.40 -15.66 -21.50
C SER A 447 8.32 -14.79 -20.64
N ALA A 448 9.00 -15.43 -19.70
CA ALA A 448 10.09 -14.85 -18.93
C ALA A 448 11.33 -14.55 -19.80
N GLU A 449 11.15 -14.23 -21.08
CA GLU A 449 12.21 -13.80 -22.00
C GLU A 449 12.33 -12.27 -21.97
N GLY A 450 12.72 -11.79 -20.80
CA GLY A 450 13.15 -10.42 -20.56
C GLY A 450 14.28 -10.42 -19.54
N TYR A 451 15.17 -11.41 -19.63
CA TYR A 451 16.40 -11.48 -18.87
C TYR A 451 17.57 -11.43 -19.85
N TYR A 452 18.03 -10.22 -20.18
CA TYR A 452 19.44 -9.87 -20.39
C TYR A 452 19.63 -8.38 -20.21
#